data_AF-A0A2H3C799-F1
#
_entry.id   AF-A0A2H3C799-F1
#
_cell.length_a   1.000
_cell.length_b   1.000
_cell.length_c   1.000
_cell.angle_alpha   90.00
_cell.angle_beta   90.00
_cell.angle_gamma   90.00
#
_symmetry.space_group_name_H-M   'P 1'
#
loop_
_entity.id
_entity.type
_entity.pdbx_description
1 polymer ?
#
loop_
_entity_poly.entity_id
_entity_poly.type
_entity_poly.pdbx_seq_one_letter_code
_entity_poly.pdbx_strand_id
1 'polypeptide(L)'
;MADVKIYLKPRPTSRIHDHSNYLPFKWKDYCKYGPFFADYGAVPSDATEVHTLQSPALSTALSALYNVSIPSLDTEIPDPNKSGVAAWPDLLKLAITKVDLSLDSRIESENHIVQLSQGDCAPAPPPRNMRAPAFSPEWYKIVFSTMDRGDVELRDESRDTELELFVWVYIQKTMDRYTDIWRHFRREMHKLTDPIAPARLPSGHVDSPGLFTLLRRKALTAASAFASTFIADASVDDTAPPLLPSSSNNESSATDSTSSFHAGDLDDDATMSALNHPFEPLRRRKRIIISEPSNQ
;
A
#
# COMPACT_ATOMS: atom_id res chain seq x y z
N MET A 1 24.11 2.05 9.85
CA MET A 1 22.96 1.96 8.90
C MET A 1 21.68 2.14 9.71
N ALA A 2 20.52 2.28 9.07
CA ALA A 2 19.25 2.31 9.78
C ALA A 2 18.74 0.87 9.99
N ASP A 3 18.57 0.47 11.25
CA ASP A 3 18.08 -0.85 11.63
C ASP A 3 16.54 -0.84 11.67
N VAL A 4 15.89 -1.71 10.89
CA VAL A 4 14.42 -1.80 10.84
C VAL A 4 13.93 -2.76 11.92
N LYS A 5 13.24 -2.23 12.94
CA LYS A 5 12.62 -3.04 14.00
C LYS A 5 11.21 -3.46 13.61
N ILE A 6 11.01 -4.77 13.48
CA ILE A 6 9.74 -5.39 13.11
C ILE A 6 9.14 -6.03 14.35
N TYR A 7 7.94 -5.58 14.73
CA TYR A 7 7.16 -6.16 15.82
C TYR A 7 6.05 -7.06 15.25
N LEU A 8 5.92 -8.26 15.80
CA LEU A 8 4.95 -9.29 15.42
C LEU A 8 4.18 -9.79 16.66
N LYS A 9 2.93 -10.20 16.46
CA LYS A 9 2.12 -10.87 17.49
C LYS A 9 2.31 -12.38 17.45
N PRO A 10 2.14 -13.07 18.59
CA PRO A 10 1.96 -14.51 18.61
C PRO A 10 0.90 -14.98 17.63
N ARG A 11 1.24 -16.02 16.87
CA ARG A 11 0.40 -16.64 15.84
C ARG A 11 -0.19 -17.94 16.40
N PRO A 12 -1.38 -18.38 15.96
CA PRO A 12 -1.91 -19.69 16.33
C PRO A 12 -1.02 -20.81 15.76
N THR A 13 -1.02 -21.98 16.41
CA THR A 13 -0.34 -23.19 15.91
C THR A 13 -0.66 -23.44 14.44
N SER A 14 0.37 -23.58 13.60
CA SER A 14 0.17 -23.79 12.17
C SER A 14 -0.30 -25.21 11.88
N ARG A 15 -1.20 -25.40 10.92
CA ARG A 15 -1.57 -26.75 10.44
C ARG A 15 -0.48 -27.42 9.59
N ILE A 16 0.58 -26.69 9.25
CA ILE A 16 1.68 -27.16 8.39
C ILE A 16 2.98 -27.23 9.20
N HIS A 17 3.27 -26.18 9.98
CA HIS A 17 4.53 -26.03 10.73
C HIS A 17 4.35 -26.26 12.24
N ASP A 18 3.16 -26.67 12.68
CA ASP A 18 2.81 -26.96 14.08
C ASP A 18 3.23 -25.82 15.05
N HIS A 19 4.19 -26.10 15.94
CA HIS A 19 4.71 -25.15 16.93
C HIS A 19 5.83 -24.22 16.42
N SER A 20 6.34 -24.37 15.20
CA SER A 20 7.37 -23.48 14.64
C SER A 20 6.86 -22.06 14.42
N ASN A 21 7.75 -21.08 14.58
CA ASN A 21 7.47 -19.70 14.18
C ASN A 21 7.33 -19.60 12.66
N TYR A 22 6.43 -18.73 12.18
CA TYR A 22 6.13 -18.59 10.76
C TYR A 22 5.62 -17.20 10.38
N LEU A 23 5.66 -16.86 9.10
CA LEU A 23 5.12 -15.62 8.54
C LEU A 23 3.87 -15.93 7.71
N PRO A 24 2.70 -15.29 8.00
CA PRO A 24 1.47 -15.52 7.26
C PRO A 24 1.36 -14.57 6.05
N PHE A 25 1.81 -15.00 4.88
CA PHE A 25 1.75 -14.25 3.61
C PHE A 25 0.31 -14.02 3.06
N LYS A 26 -0.74 -14.27 3.85
CA LYS A 26 -2.15 -14.10 3.44
C LYS A 26 -2.68 -12.73 3.85
N TRP A 27 -3.28 -11.98 2.92
CA TRP A 27 -3.59 -10.54 3.13
C TRP A 27 -4.38 -10.21 4.41
N LYS A 28 -5.35 -11.06 4.78
CA LYS A 28 -6.16 -10.87 6.00
C LYS A 28 -5.38 -11.05 7.29
N ASP A 29 -4.28 -11.80 7.26
CA ASP A 29 -3.53 -12.24 8.43
C ASP A 29 -2.38 -11.28 8.77
N TYR A 30 -1.71 -10.65 7.79
CA TYR A 30 -0.76 -9.54 8.09
C TYR A 30 -1.44 -8.44 8.93
N CYS A 31 -2.64 -8.01 8.51
CA CYS A 31 -3.43 -6.98 9.19
C CYS A 31 -3.82 -7.36 10.64
N LYS A 32 -3.64 -8.62 11.04
CA LYS A 32 -3.87 -9.12 12.41
C LYS A 32 -2.56 -9.29 13.20
N TYR A 33 -1.53 -9.90 12.60
CA TYR A 33 -0.31 -10.32 13.32
C TYR A 33 0.93 -9.46 13.09
N GLY A 34 0.95 -8.59 12.07
CA GLY A 34 2.07 -7.70 11.74
C GLY A 34 2.45 -7.74 10.26
N PRO A 35 3.46 -6.96 9.83
CA PRO A 35 4.40 -6.23 10.66
C PRO A 35 3.81 -4.97 11.33
N PHE A 36 4.34 -4.62 12.50
CA PHE A 36 4.16 -3.32 13.15
C PHE A 36 5.55 -2.66 13.32
N PHE A 37 5.60 -1.33 13.23
CA PHE A 37 6.82 -0.54 13.29
C PHE A 37 6.63 0.61 14.29
N ALA A 38 7.49 0.70 15.30
CA ALA A 38 7.35 1.68 16.38
C ALA A 38 7.49 3.14 15.90
N ASP A 39 8.34 3.37 14.89
CA ASP A 39 8.63 4.70 14.36
C ASP A 39 7.45 5.32 13.58
N TYR A 40 6.46 4.50 13.21
CA TYR A 40 5.32 4.90 12.37
C TYR A 40 3.95 4.65 13.03
N GLY A 41 3.91 4.20 14.28
CA GLY A 41 2.66 4.03 15.02
C GLY A 41 2.76 3.21 16.30
N ALA A 42 1.68 3.21 17.08
CA ALA A 42 1.58 2.46 18.32
C ALA A 42 1.66 0.95 18.07
N VAL A 43 2.74 0.32 18.57
CA VAL A 43 2.89 -1.14 18.60
C VAL A 43 1.87 -1.73 19.59
N PRO A 44 1.06 -2.73 19.20
CA PRO A 44 0.15 -3.41 20.13
C PRO A 44 0.89 -4.08 21.29
N SER A 45 0.33 -4.05 22.50
CA SER A 45 0.95 -4.66 23.69
C SER A 45 1.09 -6.18 23.63
N ASP A 46 0.37 -6.84 22.73
CA ASP A 46 0.47 -8.26 22.40
C ASP A 46 1.42 -8.55 21.22
N ALA A 47 2.12 -7.55 20.67
CA ALA A 47 3.16 -7.72 19.65
C ALA A 47 4.55 -7.95 20.29
N THR A 48 4.69 -9.10 20.96
CA THR A 48 5.84 -9.44 21.80
C THR A 48 7.07 -9.96 21.06
N GLU A 49 6.93 -10.34 19.79
CA GLU A 49 8.04 -10.87 18.98
C GLU A 49 8.71 -9.72 18.22
N VAL A 50 10.03 -9.55 18.41
CA VAL A 50 10.78 -8.43 17.84
C VAL A 50 11.95 -8.95 17.02
N HIS A 51 11.97 -8.60 15.73
CA HIS A 51 13.09 -8.83 14.83
C HIS A 51 13.74 -7.50 14.44
N THR A 52 15.01 -7.52 14.06
CA THR A 52 15.75 -6.33 13.61
C THR A 52 16.49 -6.66 12.32
N LEU A 53 16.18 -5.97 11.22
CA LEU A 53 16.81 -6.17 9.91
C LEU A 53 17.71 -5.00 9.53
N GLN A 54 18.86 -5.30 8.89
CA GLN A 54 19.79 -4.29 8.38
C GLN A 54 19.63 -4.06 6.87
N SER A 55 18.42 -3.69 6.42
CA SER A 55 18.15 -3.32 5.02
C SER A 55 17.91 -1.79 4.88
N PRO A 56 18.89 -1.02 4.36
CA PRO A 56 18.71 0.40 4.09
C PRO A 56 17.64 0.68 3.04
N ALA A 57 17.45 -0.22 2.07
CA ALA A 57 16.37 -0.14 1.08
C ALA A 57 15.01 -0.23 1.78
N LEU A 58 14.82 -1.25 2.63
CA LEU A 58 13.58 -1.41 3.40
C LEU A 58 13.31 -0.22 4.32
N SER A 59 14.33 0.29 5.02
CA SER A 59 14.21 1.49 5.85
C SER A 59 13.79 2.73 5.06
N THR A 60 14.26 2.85 3.81
CA THR A 60 13.92 3.98 2.93
C THR A 60 12.48 3.84 2.42
N ALA A 61 12.11 2.65 1.93
CA ALA A 61 10.77 2.37 1.43
C ALA A 61 9.69 2.44 2.51
N LEU A 62 9.98 2.03 3.75
CA LEU A 62 9.07 2.22 4.89
C LEU A 62 8.90 3.71 5.24
N SER A 63 9.98 4.49 5.24
CA SER A 63 9.89 5.94 5.46
C SER A 63 9.07 6.63 4.36
N ALA A 64 9.30 6.28 3.08
CA ALA A 64 8.50 6.77 1.96
C ALA A 64 7.02 6.35 2.09
N LEU A 65 6.75 5.09 2.45
CA LEU A 65 5.40 4.56 2.66
C LEU A 65 4.62 5.38 3.69
N TYR A 66 5.18 5.55 4.90
CA TYR A 66 4.45 6.17 6.02
C TYR A 66 4.48 7.70 6.03
N ASN A 67 5.58 8.33 5.58
CA ASN A 67 5.73 9.79 5.63
C ASN A 67 5.25 10.50 4.35
N VAL A 68 5.20 9.81 3.20
CA VAL A 68 4.83 10.41 1.91
C VAL A 68 3.62 9.73 1.29
N SER A 69 3.68 8.42 1.07
CA SER A 69 2.69 7.72 0.24
C SER A 69 1.33 7.56 0.93
N ILE A 70 1.28 7.07 2.17
CA ILE A 70 0.03 6.91 2.91
C ILE A 70 -0.64 8.29 3.16
N PRO A 71 0.05 9.34 3.66
CA PRO A 71 -0.54 10.67 3.82
C PRO A 71 -1.01 11.30 2.50
N SER A 72 -0.34 10.99 1.38
CA SER A 72 -0.80 11.42 0.05
C SER A 72 -2.05 10.67 -0.40
N LEU A 73 -2.18 9.36 -0.12
CA LEU A 73 -3.29 8.55 -0.62
C LEU A 73 -4.53 8.60 0.28
N ASP A 74 -4.38 8.80 1.59
CA ASP A 74 -5.49 8.86 2.58
C ASP A 74 -6.12 10.26 2.70
N THR A 75 -6.10 11.06 1.62
CA THR A 75 -6.81 12.35 1.52
C THR A 75 -8.24 12.17 1.01
N GLU A 76 -9.15 13.07 1.37
CA GLU A 76 -10.51 13.09 0.81
C GLU A 76 -10.47 13.19 -0.73
N ILE A 77 -11.37 12.45 -1.40
CA ILE A 77 -11.48 12.46 -2.86
C ILE A 77 -12.38 13.62 -3.29
N PRO A 78 -11.94 14.48 -4.22
CA PRO A 78 -12.77 15.56 -4.74
C PRO A 78 -14.04 15.04 -5.42
N ASP A 79 -15.17 15.65 -5.13
CA ASP A 79 -16.46 15.34 -5.74
C ASP A 79 -16.58 16.01 -7.13
N PRO A 80 -16.71 15.26 -8.24
CA PRO A 80 -16.85 15.83 -9.58
C PRO A 80 -18.14 16.63 -9.80
N ASN A 81 -19.17 16.44 -8.94
CA ASN A 81 -20.43 17.18 -8.98
C ASN A 81 -20.33 18.55 -8.30
N LYS A 82 -19.48 18.67 -7.26
CA LYS A 82 -19.19 19.95 -6.59
C LYS A 82 -18.16 20.78 -7.36
N SER A 83 -17.39 20.12 -8.23
CA SER A 83 -16.38 20.73 -9.09
C SER A 83 -16.99 21.14 -10.43
N GLY A 84 -16.73 22.36 -10.89
CA GLY A 84 -17.12 22.77 -12.25
C GLY A 84 -16.39 21.92 -13.31
N VAL A 85 -17.04 21.69 -14.46
CA VAL A 85 -16.51 20.87 -15.57
C VAL A 85 -15.09 21.27 -15.99
N ALA A 86 -14.76 22.56 -15.91
CA ALA A 86 -13.43 23.09 -16.21
C ALA A 86 -12.30 22.52 -15.32
N ALA A 87 -12.61 22.01 -14.12
CA ALA A 87 -11.64 21.40 -13.22
C ALA A 87 -11.48 19.88 -13.43
N TRP A 88 -12.33 19.24 -14.25
CA TRP A 88 -12.26 17.80 -14.49
C TRP A 88 -10.91 17.30 -15.05
N PRO A 89 -10.21 18.03 -15.95
CA PRO A 89 -8.86 17.64 -16.38
C PRO A 89 -7.84 17.58 -15.23
N ASP A 90 -7.88 18.53 -14.30
CA ASP A 90 -6.99 18.55 -13.12
C ASP A 90 -7.34 17.44 -12.12
N LEU A 91 -8.62 17.13 -11.95
CA LEU A 91 -9.07 15.98 -11.15
C LEU A 91 -8.61 14.64 -11.76
N LEU A 92 -8.67 14.50 -13.09
CA LEU A 92 -8.11 13.33 -13.77
C LEU A 92 -6.59 13.25 -13.58
N LYS A 93 -5.87 14.37 -13.77
CA LYS A 93 -4.43 14.45 -13.59
C LYS A 93 -4.01 14.07 -12.17
N LEU A 94 -4.71 14.59 -11.15
CA LEU A 94 -4.53 14.18 -9.75
C LEU A 94 -4.73 12.67 -9.57
N ALA A 95 -5.81 12.11 -10.13
CA ALA A 95 -6.10 10.69 -10.05
C ALA A 95 -5.01 9.81 -10.72
N ILE A 96 -4.45 10.28 -11.84
CA ILE A 96 -3.30 9.65 -12.50
C ILE A 96 -2.08 9.70 -11.58
N THR A 97 -1.68 10.87 -11.07
CA THR A 97 -0.51 11.00 -10.17
C THR A 97 -0.61 10.13 -8.92
N LYS A 98 -1.80 9.99 -8.31
CA LYS A 98 -2.04 9.12 -7.15
C LYS A 98 -1.91 7.62 -7.51
N VAL A 99 -2.38 7.22 -8.69
CA VAL A 99 -2.23 5.83 -9.17
C VAL A 99 -0.79 5.51 -9.57
N ASP A 100 -0.08 6.46 -10.19
CA ASP A 100 1.31 6.31 -10.61
C ASP A 100 2.28 6.22 -9.42
N LEU A 101 2.08 7.01 -8.37
CA LEU A 101 2.81 6.88 -7.09
C LEU A 101 2.74 5.45 -6.51
N SER A 102 1.60 4.78 -6.67
CA SER A 102 1.44 3.38 -6.28
C SER A 102 2.03 2.39 -7.27
N LEU A 103 2.08 2.72 -8.57
CA LEU A 103 2.73 1.88 -9.56
C LEU A 103 4.24 1.84 -9.31
N ASP A 104 4.86 2.98 -9.01
CA ASP A 104 6.30 3.07 -8.83
C ASP A 104 6.77 2.39 -7.53
N SER A 105 6.07 2.60 -6.40
CA SER A 105 6.34 1.85 -5.16
C SER A 105 6.03 0.35 -5.26
N ARG A 106 5.06 -0.04 -6.11
CA ARG A 106 4.82 -1.44 -6.46
C ARG A 106 5.96 -2.02 -7.31
N ILE A 107 6.50 -1.26 -8.26
CA ILE A 107 7.64 -1.67 -9.10
C ILE A 107 8.89 -1.89 -8.24
N GLU A 108 9.17 -0.98 -7.32
CA GLU A 108 10.24 -1.11 -6.31
C GLU A 108 10.07 -2.40 -5.48
N SER A 109 8.88 -2.60 -4.90
CA SER A 109 8.56 -3.80 -4.11
C SER A 109 8.72 -5.10 -4.92
N GLU A 110 8.24 -5.12 -6.17
CA GLU A 110 8.37 -6.28 -7.07
C GLU A 110 9.83 -6.59 -7.41
N ASN A 111 10.67 -5.57 -7.60
CA ASN A 111 12.09 -5.74 -7.88
C ASN A 111 12.80 -6.41 -6.69
N HIS A 112 12.58 -5.89 -5.47
CA HIS A 112 13.15 -6.49 -4.26
C HIS A 112 12.61 -7.89 -3.98
N ILE A 113 11.30 -8.14 -4.18
CA ILE A 113 10.70 -9.47 -4.04
C ILE A 113 11.38 -10.50 -4.97
N VAL A 114 11.62 -10.17 -6.24
CA VAL A 114 12.26 -11.09 -7.18
C VAL A 114 13.74 -11.27 -6.86
N GLN A 115 14.46 -10.19 -6.52
CA GLN A 115 15.88 -10.24 -6.15
C GLN A 115 16.10 -11.12 -4.90
N LEU A 116 15.34 -10.91 -3.83
CA LEU A 116 15.42 -11.70 -2.59
C LEU A 116 14.96 -13.16 -2.80
N SER A 117 14.06 -13.41 -3.76
CA SER A 117 13.55 -14.76 -4.05
C SER A 117 14.42 -15.59 -5.00
N GLN A 118 15.41 -15.00 -5.68
CA GLN A 118 16.25 -15.69 -6.68
C GLN A 118 17.76 -15.44 -6.53
N GLY A 119 18.19 -14.44 -5.77
CA GLY A 119 19.59 -14.05 -5.64
C GLY A 119 20.21 -13.71 -7.00
N ASP A 120 21.41 -14.25 -7.27
CA ASP A 120 22.13 -14.06 -8.53
C ASP A 120 21.41 -14.64 -9.76
N CYS A 121 20.41 -15.52 -9.55
CA CYS A 121 19.57 -16.06 -10.61
C CYS A 121 18.35 -15.18 -10.94
N ALA A 122 18.24 -13.97 -10.37
CA ALA A 122 17.14 -13.06 -10.64
C ALA A 122 17.11 -12.64 -12.13
N PRO A 123 15.96 -12.74 -12.82
CA PRO A 123 15.80 -12.18 -14.17
C PRO A 123 15.97 -10.65 -14.16
N ALA A 124 16.17 -10.05 -15.34
CA ALA A 124 16.18 -8.60 -15.47
C ALA A 124 14.78 -8.00 -15.18
N PRO A 125 14.69 -6.87 -14.46
CA PRO A 125 13.41 -6.23 -14.16
C PRO A 125 12.74 -5.67 -15.43
N PRO A 126 11.46 -5.97 -15.70
CA PRO A 126 10.78 -5.48 -16.89
C PRO A 126 10.52 -3.96 -16.82
N PRO A 127 10.50 -3.26 -17.98
CA PRO A 127 10.27 -1.82 -18.04
C PRO A 127 8.85 -1.45 -17.59
N ARG A 128 8.65 -0.17 -17.20
CA ARG A 128 7.40 0.34 -16.57
C ARG A 128 6.13 -0.01 -17.34
N ASN A 129 6.16 0.06 -18.68
CA ASN A 129 5.04 -0.26 -19.57
C ASN A 129 4.77 -1.77 -19.76
N MET A 130 5.71 -2.65 -19.37
CA MET A 130 5.56 -4.12 -19.43
C MET A 130 5.22 -4.74 -18.06
N ARG A 131 4.82 -3.93 -17.06
CA ARG A 131 4.48 -4.36 -15.69
C ARG A 131 3.11 -5.05 -15.57
N ALA A 132 2.89 -6.06 -16.41
CA ALA A 132 1.73 -6.96 -16.34
C ALA A 132 2.11 -8.42 -16.63
N PRO A 133 1.39 -9.41 -16.05
CA PRO A 133 1.66 -10.84 -16.28
C PRO A 133 1.53 -11.29 -17.75
N ALA A 134 0.81 -10.54 -18.58
CA ALA A 134 0.69 -10.79 -20.01
C ALA A 134 1.95 -10.41 -20.81
N PHE A 135 2.81 -9.53 -20.28
CA PHE A 135 4.01 -9.03 -20.95
C PHE A 135 5.31 -9.56 -20.31
N SER A 136 5.27 -10.05 -19.06
CA SER A 136 6.43 -10.63 -18.38
C SER A 136 6.02 -11.80 -17.46
N PRO A 137 5.50 -12.91 -18.03
CA PRO A 137 4.89 -13.99 -17.26
C PRO A 137 5.88 -14.69 -16.31
N GLU A 138 7.16 -14.83 -16.68
CA GLU A 138 8.20 -15.43 -15.84
C GLU A 138 8.48 -14.58 -14.60
N TRP A 139 8.58 -13.27 -14.76
CA TRP A 139 8.74 -12.31 -13.67
C TRP A 139 7.55 -12.37 -12.71
N TYR A 140 6.33 -12.25 -13.26
CA TYR A 140 5.11 -12.27 -12.45
C TYR A 140 4.81 -13.61 -11.79
N LYS A 141 5.30 -14.72 -12.35
CA LYS A 141 5.27 -16.04 -11.70
C LYS A 141 6.07 -16.04 -10.39
N ILE A 142 7.21 -15.35 -10.31
CA ILE A 142 8.04 -15.25 -9.09
C ILE A 142 7.40 -14.30 -8.06
N VAL A 143 6.89 -13.15 -8.53
CA VAL A 143 6.15 -12.19 -7.69
C VAL A 143 4.95 -12.89 -7.04
N PHE A 144 4.07 -13.49 -7.83
CA PHE A 144 2.85 -14.12 -7.30
C PHE A 144 3.12 -15.38 -6.49
N SER A 145 4.08 -16.24 -6.88
CA SER A 145 4.44 -17.40 -6.04
C SER A 145 4.98 -16.99 -4.68
N THR A 146 5.57 -15.80 -4.56
CA THR A 146 6.04 -15.23 -3.29
C THR A 146 4.93 -14.55 -2.49
N MET A 147 4.01 -13.84 -3.15
CA MET A 147 2.82 -13.28 -2.49
C MET A 147 1.84 -14.34 -1.99
N ASP A 148 1.75 -15.50 -2.64
CA ASP A 148 0.78 -16.56 -2.34
C ASP A 148 1.38 -17.75 -1.54
N ARG A 149 2.61 -17.64 -1.00
CA ARG A 149 3.29 -18.73 -0.23
C ARG A 149 2.45 -19.30 0.92
N GLY A 150 1.56 -18.50 1.50
CA GLY A 150 0.73 -18.91 2.62
C GLY A 150 1.47 -18.78 3.95
N ASP A 151 1.66 -19.87 4.68
CA ASP A 151 2.36 -19.85 5.97
C ASP A 151 3.80 -20.30 5.73
N VAL A 152 4.80 -19.46 6.01
CA VAL A 152 6.23 -19.76 5.74
C VAL A 152 7.00 -19.84 7.05
N GLU A 153 7.67 -20.97 7.31
CA GLU A 153 8.44 -21.19 8.53
C GLU A 153 9.66 -20.25 8.65
N LEU A 154 9.86 -19.66 9.84
CA LEU A 154 11.02 -18.83 10.16
C LEU A 154 12.18 -19.70 10.64
N ARG A 155 13.06 -20.07 9.70
CA ARG A 155 14.31 -20.82 9.95
C ARG A 155 15.47 -19.85 10.13
N ASP A 156 16.37 -20.10 11.09
CA ASP A 156 17.50 -19.21 11.37
C ASP A 156 18.36 -18.86 10.15
N GLU A 157 18.53 -19.82 9.23
CA GLU A 157 19.32 -19.73 8.00
C GLU A 157 18.74 -18.75 6.96
N SER A 158 17.42 -18.53 6.97
CA SER A 158 16.68 -17.73 5.98
C SER A 158 15.75 -16.68 6.58
N ARG A 159 15.75 -16.53 7.92
CA ARG A 159 14.86 -15.65 8.69
C ARG A 159 14.84 -14.25 8.12
N ASP A 160 16.02 -13.67 7.91
CA ASP A 160 16.16 -12.26 7.58
C ASP A 160 15.63 -11.98 6.17
N THR A 161 15.89 -12.90 5.22
CA THR A 161 15.34 -12.88 3.85
C THR A 161 13.81 -13.04 3.82
N GLU A 162 13.26 -13.99 4.59
CA GLU A 162 11.80 -14.20 4.62
C GLU A 162 11.06 -13.06 5.35
N LEU A 163 11.67 -12.47 6.39
CA LEU A 163 11.17 -11.25 7.03
C LEU A 163 11.21 -10.06 6.07
N GLU A 164 12.29 -9.87 5.31
CA GLU A 164 12.38 -8.77 4.36
C GLU A 164 11.36 -8.94 3.21
N LEU A 165 11.24 -10.15 2.65
CA LEU A 165 10.19 -10.49 1.67
C LEU A 165 8.78 -10.20 2.20
N PHE A 166 8.51 -10.58 3.45
CA PHE A 166 7.22 -10.36 4.11
C PHE A 166 6.91 -8.86 4.28
N VAL A 167 7.91 -8.03 4.60
CA VAL A 167 7.72 -6.57 4.66
C VAL A 167 7.57 -5.96 3.27
N TRP A 168 8.32 -6.38 2.24
CA TRP A 168 8.09 -5.89 0.87
C TRP A 168 6.70 -6.21 0.33
N VAL A 169 6.19 -7.42 0.60
CA VAL A 169 4.80 -7.77 0.26
C VAL A 169 3.81 -6.95 1.09
N TYR A 170 4.09 -6.65 2.36
CA TYR A 170 3.27 -5.73 3.17
C TYR A 170 3.24 -4.30 2.61
N ILE A 171 4.38 -3.74 2.18
CA ILE A 171 4.48 -2.41 1.55
C ILE A 171 3.61 -2.39 0.30
N GLN A 172 3.82 -3.34 -0.63
CA GLN A 172 3.05 -3.44 -1.87
C GLN A 172 1.54 -3.55 -1.62
N LYS A 173 1.10 -4.46 -0.74
CA LYS A 173 -0.33 -4.65 -0.43
C LYS A 173 -0.94 -3.45 0.29
N THR A 174 -0.15 -2.70 1.07
CA THR A 174 -0.60 -1.47 1.74
C THR A 174 -0.81 -0.34 0.73
N MET A 175 0.14 -0.15 -0.20
CA MET A 175 -0.03 0.76 -1.35
C MET A 175 -1.24 0.37 -2.22
N ASP A 176 -1.39 -0.92 -2.52
CA ASP A 176 -2.52 -1.44 -3.28
C ASP A 176 -3.88 -1.12 -2.64
N ARG A 177 -3.94 -1.11 -1.30
CA ARG A 177 -5.14 -0.79 -0.52
C ARG A 177 -5.48 0.69 -0.55
N TYR A 178 -4.55 1.57 -0.20
CA TYR A 178 -4.82 3.01 -0.15
C TYR A 178 -5.10 3.60 -1.54
N THR A 179 -4.51 3.01 -2.59
CA THR A 179 -4.71 3.48 -3.97
C THR A 179 -5.98 2.94 -4.62
N ASP A 180 -6.62 1.90 -4.08
CA ASP A 180 -7.74 1.25 -4.77
C ASP A 180 -8.89 2.22 -5.07
N ILE A 181 -9.20 3.11 -4.11
CA ILE A 181 -10.22 4.14 -4.29
C ILE A 181 -9.81 5.20 -5.34
N TRP A 182 -8.52 5.52 -5.45
CA TRP A 182 -7.98 6.37 -6.52
C TRP A 182 -8.04 5.71 -7.91
N ARG A 183 -7.93 4.38 -8.02
CA ARG A 183 -8.17 3.65 -9.27
C ARG A 183 -9.63 3.67 -9.70
N HIS A 184 -10.56 3.70 -8.74
CA HIS A 184 -11.98 3.90 -9.04
C HIS A 184 -12.22 5.33 -9.54
N PHE A 185 -11.69 6.33 -8.82
CA PHE A 185 -11.79 7.74 -9.21
C PHE A 185 -11.16 8.03 -10.58
N ARG A 186 -9.97 7.51 -10.90
CA ARG A 186 -9.33 7.64 -12.23
C ARG A 186 -10.23 7.10 -13.36
N ARG A 187 -10.88 5.95 -13.14
CA ARG A 187 -11.80 5.32 -14.12
C ARG A 187 -13.18 6.00 -14.21
N GLU A 188 -13.57 6.76 -13.19
CA GLU A 188 -14.73 7.65 -13.25
C GLU A 188 -14.36 8.90 -14.04
N MET A 189 -13.30 9.62 -13.63
CA MET A 189 -12.86 10.85 -14.29
C MET A 189 -12.60 10.68 -15.78
N HIS A 190 -11.95 9.59 -16.21
CA HIS A 190 -11.75 9.28 -17.64
C HIS A 190 -13.05 9.28 -18.46
N LYS A 191 -14.18 8.85 -17.88
CA LYS A 191 -15.50 8.85 -18.56
C LYS A 191 -16.19 10.20 -18.55
N LEU A 192 -15.81 11.09 -17.63
CA LEU A 192 -16.31 12.47 -17.54
C LEU A 192 -15.54 13.38 -18.50
N THR A 193 -14.24 13.15 -18.67
CA THR A 193 -13.36 13.86 -19.59
C THR A 193 -13.34 13.27 -21.01
N ASP A 194 -14.09 12.20 -21.28
CA ASP A 194 -14.20 11.58 -22.60
C ASP A 194 -14.73 12.62 -23.62
N PRO A 195 -13.98 12.98 -24.68
CA PRO A 195 -14.38 14.02 -25.61
C PRO A 195 -15.42 13.55 -26.64
N ILE A 196 -15.68 12.24 -26.73
CA ILE A 196 -16.59 11.62 -27.71
C ILE A 196 -17.96 11.35 -27.05
N ALA A 197 -17.96 10.86 -25.82
CA ALA A 197 -19.18 10.49 -25.09
C ALA A 197 -19.06 10.75 -23.56
N PRO A 198 -18.97 12.02 -23.12
CA PRO A 198 -18.84 12.34 -21.69
C PRO A 198 -20.07 11.84 -20.93
N ALA A 199 -19.84 10.91 -20.01
CA ALA A 199 -20.89 10.30 -19.22
C ALA A 199 -21.54 11.35 -18.31
N ARG A 200 -22.87 11.50 -18.38
CA ARG A 200 -23.59 12.31 -17.39
C ARG A 200 -23.47 11.63 -16.02
N LEU A 201 -22.93 12.36 -15.04
CA LEU A 201 -22.92 11.95 -13.64
C LEU A 201 -24.35 11.52 -13.23
N PRO A 202 -24.54 10.32 -12.67
CA PRO A 202 -25.85 9.89 -12.20
C PRO A 202 -26.25 10.80 -11.03
N SER A 203 -27.32 11.58 -11.21
CA SER A 203 -27.78 12.59 -10.26
C SER A 203 -28.35 11.94 -9.00
N GLY A 204 -27.47 11.61 -8.06
CA GLY A 204 -27.78 10.89 -6.84
C GLY A 204 -26.66 9.94 -6.46
N HIS A 205 -25.69 10.43 -5.70
CA HIS A 205 -24.80 9.57 -4.92
C HIS A 205 -25.61 8.97 -3.74
N VAL A 206 -26.43 7.97 -4.03
CA VAL A 206 -27.13 7.17 -3.01
C VAL A 206 -26.06 6.49 -2.17
N ASP A 207 -26.16 6.61 -0.85
CA ASP A 207 -25.14 6.16 0.10
C ASP A 207 -24.66 4.74 -0.18
N SER A 208 -23.38 4.60 -0.56
CA SER A 208 -22.66 3.33 -0.58
C SER A 208 -21.91 3.17 0.75
N PRO A 209 -22.44 2.44 1.75
CA PRO A 209 -21.91 2.51 3.12
C PRO A 209 -20.63 1.68 3.32
N GLY A 210 -20.04 1.16 2.24
CA GLY A 210 -19.18 -0.02 2.28
C GLY A 210 -17.69 0.20 2.57
N LEU A 211 -17.15 1.42 2.39
CA LEU A 211 -15.69 1.65 2.42
C LEU A 211 -15.27 2.77 3.38
N PHE A 212 -15.89 3.96 3.30
CA PHE A 212 -15.62 5.08 4.21
C PHE A 212 -15.86 4.74 5.70
N THR A 213 -16.82 3.85 5.98
CA THR A 213 -17.13 3.36 7.33
C THR A 213 -16.00 2.53 7.96
N LEU A 214 -15.16 1.88 7.14
CA LEU A 214 -14.07 1.00 7.60
C LEU A 214 -12.85 1.81 8.05
N LEU A 215 -12.49 2.87 7.31
CA LEU A 215 -11.40 3.78 7.68
C LEU A 215 -11.82 4.68 8.85
N ARG A 216 -12.99 5.33 8.77
CA ARG A 216 -13.48 6.25 9.80
C ARG A 216 -13.62 5.59 11.18
N ARG A 217 -13.92 4.29 11.26
CA ARG A 217 -13.94 3.55 12.53
C ARG A 217 -12.58 3.48 13.23
N LYS A 218 -11.45 3.34 12.51
CA LYS A 218 -10.13 3.31 13.16
C LYS A 218 -9.78 4.64 13.84
N ALA A 219 -10.02 5.76 13.16
CA ALA A 219 -9.77 7.09 13.73
C ALA A 219 -10.65 7.36 14.98
N LEU A 220 -11.96 7.08 14.89
CA LEU A 220 -12.90 7.37 15.98
C LEU A 220 -12.76 6.43 17.19
N THR A 221 -12.40 5.16 16.98
CA THR A 221 -12.13 4.23 18.11
C THR A 221 -10.85 4.60 18.86
N ALA A 222 -9.83 5.13 18.18
CA ALA A 222 -8.63 5.66 18.85
C ALA A 222 -8.95 6.90 19.71
N ALA A 223 -9.68 7.88 19.15
CA ALA A 223 -10.05 9.11 19.87
C ALA A 223 -10.92 8.84 21.12
N SER A 224 -11.87 7.91 21.02
CA SER A 224 -12.75 7.54 22.14
C SER A 224 -12.00 6.92 23.32
N ALA A 225 -10.92 6.17 23.07
CA ALA A 225 -10.15 5.48 24.11
C ALA A 225 -9.40 6.43 25.06
N PHE A 226 -8.96 7.61 24.57
CA PHE A 226 -8.25 8.60 25.38
C PHE A 226 -9.17 9.59 26.11
N ALA A 227 -10.39 9.80 25.62
CA ALA A 227 -11.35 10.69 26.28
C ALA A 227 -11.90 10.13 27.61
N SER A 228 -11.89 8.81 27.78
CA SER A 228 -12.52 8.13 28.93
C SER A 228 -11.62 7.95 30.16
N THR A 229 -10.35 8.36 30.10
CA THR A 229 -9.37 8.20 31.19
C THR A 229 -8.99 9.51 31.90
N PHE A 230 -9.34 10.68 31.35
CA PHE A 230 -8.96 12.00 31.89
C PHE A 230 -10.08 12.73 32.67
N ILE A 231 -11.19 12.05 32.99
CA ILE A 231 -12.29 12.60 33.82
C ILE A 231 -12.13 12.16 35.30
N ALA A 232 -11.18 11.27 35.60
CA ALA A 232 -10.95 10.72 36.93
C ALA A 232 -9.53 11.03 37.46
N ASP A 233 -9.12 12.31 37.43
CA ASP A 233 -8.23 12.95 38.41
C ASP A 233 -8.10 14.45 38.07
N ALA A 234 -8.90 15.28 38.73
CA ALA A 234 -8.92 16.73 38.51
C ALA A 234 -9.27 17.49 39.82
N SER A 235 -8.39 17.40 40.82
CA SER A 235 -8.51 18.18 42.05
C SER A 235 -7.15 18.47 42.69
N VAL A 236 -6.87 19.76 42.96
CA VAL A 236 -5.77 20.28 43.83
C VAL A 236 -4.35 20.12 43.21
N ASP A 237 -3.48 21.13 43.13
CA ASP A 237 -3.53 22.54 43.59
C ASP A 237 -2.77 23.52 42.66
N ASP A 238 -2.86 24.82 42.94
CA ASP A 238 -2.13 25.92 42.28
C ASP A 238 -0.61 25.95 42.57
N THR A 239 0.22 26.22 41.55
CA THR A 239 1.24 27.31 41.60
C THR A 239 1.87 27.67 40.25
N ALA A 240 1.94 28.96 39.94
CA ALA A 240 2.87 29.58 38.97
C ALA A 240 4.09 30.16 39.75
N PRO A 241 5.20 30.71 39.17
CA PRO A 241 5.22 31.76 38.12
C PRO A 241 6.42 31.61 37.09
N PRO A 242 7.16 32.65 36.59
CA PRO A 242 6.87 33.15 35.23
C PRO A 242 8.08 33.54 34.30
N LEU A 243 7.76 33.94 33.05
CA LEU A 243 8.43 34.93 32.16
C LEU A 243 9.88 34.73 31.62
N LEU A 244 9.99 34.51 30.29
CA LEU A 244 10.69 35.32 29.21
C LEU A 244 12.19 35.77 29.37
N PRO A 245 12.90 36.29 28.33
CA PRO A 245 12.49 36.71 26.96
C PRO A 245 13.42 36.33 25.75
N SER A 246 12.93 36.61 24.52
CA SER A 246 13.70 37.00 23.29
C SER A 246 14.69 35.98 22.65
N SER A 247 15.09 36.03 21.37
CA SER A 247 14.91 36.91 20.18
C SER A 247 15.47 36.16 18.92
N SER A 248 15.40 36.56 17.63
CA SER A 248 14.71 37.62 16.83
C SER A 248 15.01 37.44 15.31
N ASN A 249 14.17 38.02 14.42
CA ASN A 249 14.37 38.26 12.96
C ASN A 249 14.23 37.02 12.03
N ASN A 250 13.64 37.05 10.83
CA ASN A 250 13.58 38.00 9.69
C ASN A 250 14.90 38.04 8.86
N GLU A 251 14.92 38.00 7.51
CA GLU A 251 13.83 37.89 6.51
C GLU A 251 14.32 37.36 5.13
N SER A 252 13.41 37.34 4.15
CA SER A 252 13.52 36.99 2.70
C SER A 252 14.62 37.77 1.91
N SER A 253 14.90 37.57 0.60
CA SER A 253 14.15 36.98 -0.55
C SER A 253 15.05 36.66 -1.78
N ALA A 254 14.49 35.89 -2.75
CA ALA A 254 14.54 35.99 -4.24
C ALA A 254 15.85 36.35 -5.02
N THR A 255 16.14 35.85 -6.26
CA THR A 255 15.66 34.74 -7.14
C THR A 255 16.89 34.29 -8.03
N ASP A 256 16.96 33.90 -9.32
CA ASP A 256 16.04 33.78 -10.49
C ASP A 256 16.65 32.93 -11.65
N SER A 257 15.83 32.58 -12.66
CA SER A 257 16.16 32.27 -14.08
C SER A 257 17.01 31.03 -14.46
N THR A 258 16.92 30.44 -15.69
CA THR A 258 15.75 29.81 -16.39
C THR A 258 16.18 29.05 -17.68
N SER A 259 15.68 27.82 -17.87
CA SER A 259 15.73 26.98 -19.10
C SER A 259 14.83 25.73 -18.90
N SER A 260 14.08 25.10 -19.83
CA SER A 260 13.77 25.28 -21.27
C SER A 260 14.89 24.95 -22.27
N PHE A 261 14.75 24.09 -23.30
CA PHE A 261 13.63 23.30 -23.90
C PHE A 261 14.05 21.79 -24.06
N HIS A 262 13.38 20.82 -24.69
CA HIS A 262 12.28 20.80 -25.68
C HIS A 262 11.28 19.59 -25.50
N ALA A 263 11.06 18.72 -26.52
CA ALA A 263 9.95 17.75 -26.61
C ALA A 263 10.36 16.34 -27.09
N GLY A 264 9.48 15.36 -26.86
CA GLY A 264 9.52 13.98 -27.40
C GLY A 264 8.18 13.29 -27.15
N ASP A 265 7.36 13.15 -28.19
CA ASP A 265 5.94 12.76 -28.15
C ASP A 265 5.73 11.37 -28.77
N LEU A 266 4.85 10.53 -28.19
CA LEU A 266 4.44 9.20 -28.71
C LEU A 266 3.32 8.55 -27.87
N ASP A 267 2.39 7.87 -28.54
CA ASP A 267 1.11 7.37 -28.00
C ASP A 267 1.19 6.37 -26.81
N ASP A 268 0.37 6.59 -25.78
CA ASP A 268 0.25 5.71 -24.58
C ASP A 268 -1.10 4.95 -24.53
N ASP A 269 -1.95 5.09 -25.54
CA ASP A 269 -3.36 4.64 -25.52
C ASP A 269 -3.50 3.10 -25.53
N ALA A 270 -2.51 2.38 -26.08
CA ALA A 270 -2.47 0.92 -26.09
C ALA A 270 -2.31 0.32 -24.68
N THR A 271 -1.64 1.03 -23.75
CA THR A 271 -1.31 0.56 -22.40
C THR A 271 -2.57 0.44 -21.51
N MET A 272 -3.58 1.27 -21.78
CA MET A 272 -4.80 1.38 -20.96
C MET A 272 -5.63 0.09 -20.88
N SER A 273 -5.62 -0.76 -21.92
CA SER A 273 -6.40 -2.00 -21.93
C SER A 273 -5.86 -3.05 -20.94
N ALA A 274 -4.53 -3.10 -20.75
CA ALA A 274 -3.90 -4.08 -19.86
C ALA A 274 -4.10 -3.76 -18.37
N LEU A 275 -4.17 -2.47 -17.99
CA LEU A 275 -4.33 -2.04 -16.59
C LEU A 275 -5.77 -2.13 -16.06
N ASN A 276 -6.78 -2.26 -16.95
CA ASN A 276 -8.20 -2.15 -16.57
C ASN A 276 -8.89 -3.48 -16.24
N HIS A 277 -8.23 -4.62 -16.40
CA HIS A 277 -8.82 -5.91 -16.02
C HIS A 277 -8.89 -6.07 -14.49
N PRO A 278 -10.08 -6.31 -13.89
CA PRO A 278 -10.16 -6.75 -12.51
C PRO A 278 -9.53 -8.14 -12.37
N PHE A 279 -8.86 -8.40 -11.25
CA PHE A 279 -8.30 -9.72 -10.93
C PHE A 279 -9.43 -10.77 -10.82
N GLU A 280 -9.67 -11.56 -11.86
CA GLU A 280 -10.34 -12.85 -11.68
C GLU A 280 -9.41 -13.78 -10.87
N PRO A 281 -9.83 -14.30 -9.71
CA PRO A 281 -9.04 -15.28 -8.98
C PRO A 281 -9.00 -16.58 -9.79
N LEU A 282 -7.78 -17.10 -10.03
CA LEU A 282 -7.51 -18.28 -10.87
C LEU A 282 -8.53 -19.41 -10.63
N ARG A 283 -9.49 -19.52 -11.55
CA ARG A 283 -10.68 -20.35 -11.42
C ARG A 283 -10.27 -21.82 -11.51
N ARG A 284 -10.02 -22.46 -10.36
CA ARG A 284 -9.60 -23.87 -10.22
C ARG A 284 -10.38 -24.76 -11.18
N ARG A 285 -9.75 -25.17 -12.29
CA ARG A 285 -10.30 -26.20 -13.19
C ARG A 285 -10.40 -27.50 -12.38
N LYS A 286 -11.61 -27.83 -11.90
CA LYS A 286 -11.89 -29.17 -11.38
C LYS A 286 -11.57 -30.16 -12.50
N ARG A 287 -10.56 -31.01 -12.32
CA ARG A 287 -10.44 -32.23 -13.11
C ARG A 287 -11.67 -33.08 -12.79
N ILE A 288 -12.59 -33.18 -13.76
CA ILE A 288 -13.58 -34.24 -13.75
C ILE A 288 -12.81 -35.51 -14.10
N ILE A 289 -12.67 -36.40 -13.12
CA ILE A 289 -12.18 -37.75 -13.38
C ILE A 289 -13.37 -38.49 -13.97
N ILE A 290 -13.32 -38.76 -15.27
CA ILE A 290 -14.25 -39.68 -15.92
C ILE A 290 -13.73 -41.09 -15.61
N SER A 291 -14.44 -41.81 -14.74
CA SER A 291 -14.21 -43.23 -14.53
C SER A 291 -14.82 -44.01 -15.70
N GLU A 292 -13.98 -44.70 -16.46
CA GLU A 292 -14.46 -45.63 -17.50
C GLU A 292 -15.19 -46.82 -16.87
N PRO A 293 -16.27 -47.34 -17.50
CA PRO A 293 -16.92 -48.55 -17.05
C PRO A 293 -16.06 -49.78 -17.37
N SER A 294 -15.90 -50.68 -16.40
CA SER A 294 -15.24 -51.96 -16.59
C SER A 294 -16.09 -52.91 -17.43
N ASN A 295 -15.57 -53.38 -18.57
CA ASN A 295 -16.18 -54.48 -19.32
C ASN A 295 -15.82 -55.84 -18.68
N GLN A 296 -16.76 -56.40 -17.91
CA GLN A 296 -16.92 -57.85 -17.68
C GLN A 296 -18.34 -58.14 -17.18
#